data_AF-A0A382VQ96-F1
#
_entry.id   AF-A0A382VQ96-F1
#
_cell.length_a   1.000
_cell.length_b   1.000
_cell.length_c   1.000
_cell.angle_alpha   90.00
_cell.angle_beta   90.00
_cell.angle_gamma   90.00
#
_symmetry.space_group_name_H-M   'P 1'
#
loop_
_entity.id
_entity.type
_entity.pdbx_description
1 polymer ?
#
loop_
_entity_poly.entity_id
_entity_poly.type
_entity_poly.pdbx_seq_one_letter_code
_entity_poly.pdbx_strand_id
1 'polypeptide(L)'
;VFVFDQLRSRDIPIRMMTMFILCCMLLLMVSLWRLQVASGDDYRTRQRNQSVRAVRLPATRGRILDRNQQSLAWNRLRFDVHMYIDELRPLFYTHYMRLKNERKLRRAEQLLLEKEARYQVVSNLTMQVSLRLGQ
;
A
#
# COMPACT_ATOMS: atom_id res chain seq x y z
N VAL A 1 -33.48 -0.52 -33.58
CA VAL A 1 -34.35 -0.32 -34.77
C VAL A 1 -35.80 -0.07 -34.36
N PHE A 2 -36.40 -0.87 -33.46
CA PHE A 2 -37.79 -0.70 -32.96
C PHE A 2 -38.14 0.67 -32.33
N VAL A 3 -37.23 1.29 -31.57
CA VAL A 3 -37.49 2.57 -30.89
C VAL A 3 -37.68 3.73 -31.89
N PHE A 4 -36.87 3.78 -32.94
CA PHE A 4 -36.98 4.81 -33.98
C PHE A 4 -38.23 4.65 -34.83
N ASP A 5 -38.72 3.42 -34.99
CA ASP A 5 -39.96 3.11 -35.70
C ASP A 5 -41.19 3.60 -34.92
N GLN A 6 -41.21 3.38 -33.60
CA GLN A 6 -42.26 3.90 -32.71
C GLN A 6 -42.32 5.43 -32.63
N LEU A 7 -41.18 6.14 -32.75
CA LEU A 7 -41.16 7.61 -32.79
C LEU A 7 -41.79 8.19 -34.07
N ARG A 8 -41.82 7.42 -35.16
CA ARG A 8 -42.34 7.84 -36.48
C ARG A 8 -43.81 7.45 -36.70
N SER A 9 -44.40 6.63 -35.82
CA SER A 9 -45.82 6.30 -35.90
C SER A 9 -46.70 7.52 -35.62
N ARG A 10 -47.86 7.60 -36.30
CA ARG A 10 -48.83 8.71 -36.14
C ARG A 10 -49.61 8.64 -34.82
N ASP A 11 -49.49 7.54 -34.08
CA ASP A 11 -50.20 7.31 -32.82
C ASP A 11 -49.53 8.09 -31.67
N ILE A 12 -50.12 9.24 -31.37
CA ILE A 12 -49.72 10.17 -30.31
C ILE A 12 -49.44 9.49 -28.95
N PRO A 13 -50.27 8.55 -28.43
CA PRO A 13 -50.02 7.96 -27.11
C PRO A 13 -48.77 7.08 -27.07
N ILE A 14 -48.46 6.34 -28.14
CA ILE A 14 -47.29 5.46 -28.20
C ILE A 14 -46.02 6.30 -28.21
N ARG A 15 -45.99 7.38 -29.00
CA ARG A 15 -44.85 8.31 -29.06
C ARG A 15 -44.55 8.96 -27.71
N MET A 16 -45.58 9.34 -26.96
CA MET A 16 -45.42 9.93 -25.61
C MET A 16 -44.81 8.92 -24.64
N MET A 17 -45.27 7.66 -24.66
CA MET A 17 -44.73 6.59 -23.82
C MET A 17 -43.25 6.32 -24.17
N THR A 18 -42.90 6.23 -25.45
CA THR A 18 -41.52 5.99 -25.89
C THR A 18 -40.60 7.15 -25.48
N MET A 19 -41.05 8.41 -25.59
CA MET A 19 -40.29 9.57 -25.13
C MET A 19 -40.09 9.58 -23.62
N PHE A 20 -41.10 9.17 -22.85
CA PHE A 20 -40.99 9.04 -21.39
C PHE A 20 -39.93 8.00 -21.00
N ILE A 21 -39.98 6.81 -21.61
CA ILE A 21 -39.01 5.74 -21.35
C ILE A 21 -37.59 6.18 -21.72
N LEU A 22 -37.42 6.84 -22.86
CA LEU A 22 -36.13 7.39 -23.28
C LEU A 22 -35.58 8.42 -22.30
N CYS A 23 -36.45 9.30 -21.77
CA CYS A 23 -36.06 10.27 -20.75
C CYS A 23 -35.55 9.57 -19.48
N CYS A 24 -36.29 8.57 -18.99
CA CYS A 24 -35.87 7.77 -17.83
C CYS A 24 -34.54 7.05 -18.07
N MET A 25 -34.34 6.46 -19.26
CA MET A 25 -33.08 5.82 -19.62
C MET A 25 -31.92 6.81 -19.64
N LEU A 26 -32.14 8.02 -20.15
CA LEU A 26 -31.12 9.07 -20.22
C LEU A 26 -30.74 9.56 -18.82
N LEU A 27 -31.71 9.73 -17.93
CA LEU A 27 -31.47 10.05 -16.51
C LEU A 27 -30.61 8.98 -15.83
N LEU A 28 -30.89 7.70 -16.08
CA LEU A 28 -30.08 6.60 -15.56
C LEU A 28 -28.66 6.62 -16.11
N MET A 29 -28.46 6.87 -17.42
CA MET A 29 -27.12 6.99 -18.02
C MET A 29 -26.32 8.13 -17.38
N VAL A 30 -26.93 9.29 -17.15
CA VAL A 30 -26.26 10.44 -16.51
C VAL A 30 -25.88 10.12 -15.06
N SER A 31 -26.77 9.48 -14.31
CA SER A 31 -26.50 9.04 -12.94
C SER A 31 -25.34 8.04 -12.90
N LEU A 32 -25.34 7.06 -13.82
CA LEU A 32 -24.29 6.06 -13.94
C LEU A 32 -22.94 6.68 -14.31
N TRP A 33 -22.92 7.59 -15.29
CA TRP A 33 -21.72 8.33 -15.68
C TRP A 33 -21.12 9.10 -14.51
N ARG A 34 -21.97 9.78 -13.73
CA ARG A 34 -21.54 10.49 -12.53
C ARG A 34 -20.88 9.54 -11.53
N LEU A 35 -21.48 8.38 -11.27
CA LEU A 35 -20.97 7.42 -10.30
C LEU A 35 -19.65 6.77 -10.76
N GLN A 36 -19.55 6.42 -12.05
CA GLN A 36 -18.41 5.69 -12.60
C GLN A 36 -17.23 6.59 -12.97
N VAL A 37 -17.48 7.74 -13.61
CA VAL A 37 -16.44 8.61 -14.15
C VAL A 37 -16.05 9.70 -13.16
N ALA A 38 -17.01 10.41 -12.55
CA ALA A 38 -16.70 11.51 -11.65
C ALA A 38 -16.25 11.05 -10.26
N SER A 39 -16.83 9.96 -9.73
CA SER A 39 -16.44 9.39 -8.43
C SER A 39 -15.58 8.13 -8.50
N GLY A 40 -15.16 7.70 -9.69
CA GLY A 40 -14.36 6.47 -9.86
C GLY A 40 -13.03 6.49 -9.11
N ASP A 41 -12.39 7.67 -9.00
CA ASP A 41 -11.12 7.81 -8.28
C ASP A 41 -11.29 7.73 -6.76
N ASP A 42 -12.40 8.26 -6.24
CA ASP A 42 -12.76 8.19 -4.82
C ASP A 42 -13.06 6.75 -4.38
N TYR A 43 -13.79 5.98 -5.20
CA TYR A 43 -14.08 4.57 -4.90
C TYR A 43 -12.84 3.68 -4.97
N ARG A 44 -11.94 3.95 -5.93
CA ARG A 44 -10.64 3.26 -6.04
C ARG A 44 -9.75 3.51 -4.81
N THR A 45 -9.79 4.73 -4.28
CA THR A 45 -9.06 5.09 -3.04
C THR A 45 -9.67 4.41 -1.81
N ARG A 46 -11.01 4.34 -1.72
CA ARG A 46 -11.71 3.65 -0.63
C ARG A 46 -11.49 2.13 -0.65
N GLN A 47 -11.43 1.51 -1.83
CA GLN A 47 -11.17 0.07 -1.95
C GLN A 47 -9.78 -0.33 -1.42
N ARG A 48 -8.76 0.53 -1.59
CA ARG A 48 -7.42 0.30 -1.00
C ARG A 48 -7.43 0.32 0.54
N ASN A 49 -8.36 1.04 1.16
CA ASN A 49 -8.48 1.18 2.61
C ASN A 49 -9.43 0.16 3.27
N GLN A 50 -10.16 -0.64 2.49
CA GLN A 50 -11.21 -1.56 2.98
C GLN A 50 -10.66 -2.91 3.50
N SER A 51 -9.36 -3.03 3.79
CA SER A 51 -8.83 -4.22 4.47
C SER A 51 -9.00 -4.07 5.99
N VAL A 52 -10.24 -4.20 6.47
CA VAL A 52 -10.50 -4.25 7.92
C VAL A 52 -9.98 -5.58 8.47
N ARG A 53 -8.77 -5.58 9.02
CA ARG A 53 -8.18 -6.74 9.70
C ARG A 53 -8.37 -6.58 11.21
N ALA A 54 -9.10 -7.49 11.83
CA ALA A 54 -9.16 -7.56 13.28
C ALA A 54 -7.77 -7.94 13.84
N VAL A 55 -7.13 -7.00 14.53
CA VAL A 55 -5.87 -7.25 15.25
C VAL A 55 -6.22 -7.60 16.69
N ARG A 56 -5.77 -8.77 17.16
CA ARG A 56 -5.90 -9.14 18.58
C ARG A 56 -4.95 -8.28 19.39
N LEU A 57 -5.48 -7.49 20.31
CA LEU A 57 -4.68 -6.78 21.30
C LEU A 57 -4.39 -7.73 22.47
N PRO A 58 -3.13 -8.15 22.70
CA PRO A 58 -2.83 -9.03 23.82
C PRO A 58 -3.08 -8.30 25.15
N ALA A 59 -3.70 -8.98 26.11
CA ALA A 59 -3.84 -8.45 27.46
C ALA A 59 -2.47 -8.31 28.12
N THR A 60 -2.23 -7.19 28.80
CA THR A 60 -0.98 -7.00 29.56
C THR A 60 -1.00 -7.85 30.83
N ARG A 61 0.12 -8.51 31.15
CA ARG A 61 0.25 -9.28 32.41
C ARG A 61 0.20 -8.35 33.62
N GLY A 62 -0.50 -8.75 34.67
CA GLY A 62 -0.52 -8.03 35.95
C GLY A 62 0.87 -7.86 36.56
N ARG A 63 1.07 -6.76 37.30
CA ARG A 63 2.33 -6.51 38.01
C ARG A 63 2.45 -7.46 39.20
N ILE A 64 3.62 -8.03 39.40
CA ILE A 64 3.92 -8.85 40.59
C ILE A 64 4.53 -7.92 41.63
N LEU A 65 3.86 -7.82 42.77
CA LEU A 65 4.25 -6.95 43.89
C LEU A 65 4.70 -7.82 45.07
N ASP A 66 5.66 -7.32 45.85
CA ASP A 66 5.99 -7.88 47.16
C ASP A 66 4.96 -7.43 48.23
N ARG A 67 5.04 -7.98 49.45
CA ARG A 67 4.21 -7.61 50.62
C ARG A 67 4.19 -6.11 50.95
N ASN A 68 5.24 -5.39 50.56
CA ASN A 68 5.39 -3.95 50.73
C ASN A 68 4.92 -3.15 49.51
N GLN A 69 4.16 -3.77 48.59
CA GLN A 69 3.69 -3.18 47.32
C GLN A 69 4.80 -2.78 46.33
N GLN A 70 6.04 -3.22 46.54
CA GLN A 70 7.14 -2.96 45.62
C GLN A 70 7.06 -3.90 44.41
N SER A 71 7.09 -3.36 43.19
CA SER A 71 6.99 -4.18 41.98
C SER A 71 8.26 -4.96 41.69
N LEU A 72 8.19 -6.28 41.75
CA LEU A 72 9.27 -7.21 41.38
C LEU A 72 9.30 -7.50 39.88
N ALA A 73 8.11 -7.56 39.24
CA ALA A 73 8.00 -7.74 37.79
C ALA A 73 6.86 -6.87 37.23
N TRP A 74 7.14 -6.19 36.12
CA TRP A 74 6.19 -5.35 35.41
C TRP A 74 6.49 -5.36 33.90
N ASN A 75 5.49 -5.03 33.08
CA ASN A 75 5.65 -4.98 31.63
C ASN A 75 6.35 -3.68 31.20
N ARG A 76 7.47 -3.78 30.50
CA ARG A 76 8.18 -2.62 29.94
C ARG A 76 8.02 -2.59 28.42
N LEU A 77 7.88 -1.40 27.87
CA LEU A 77 7.94 -1.23 26.42
C LEU A 77 9.35 -1.61 25.94
N ARG A 78 9.40 -2.38 24.86
CA ARG A 78 10.60 -2.58 24.05
C ARG A 78 10.30 -2.06 22.66
N PHE A 79 11.28 -1.36 22.10
CA PHE A 79 11.24 -0.87 20.74
C PHE A 79 12.25 -1.68 19.93
N ASP A 80 11.79 -2.25 18.83
CA ASP A 80 12.62 -3.00 17.90
C ASP A 80 12.67 -2.26 16.57
N VAL A 81 13.86 -2.19 15.97
CA VAL A 81 14.04 -1.58 14.65
C VAL A 81 14.09 -2.69 13.61
N HIS A 82 13.18 -2.63 12.64
CA HIS A 82 13.13 -3.57 11.53
C HIS A 82 13.63 -2.91 10.25
N MET A 83 14.52 -3.60 9.54
CA MET A 83 15.05 -3.16 8.25
C MET A 83 14.70 -4.20 7.19
N TYR A 84 14.06 -3.76 6.12
CA TYR A 84 13.66 -4.62 5.01
C TYR A 84 14.70 -4.55 3.90
N ILE A 85 15.25 -5.70 3.51
CA ILE A 85 16.27 -5.80 2.45
C ILE A 85 15.83 -5.16 1.13
N ASP A 86 14.54 -5.21 0.85
CA ASP A 86 13.94 -4.63 -0.35
C ASP A 86 14.09 -3.11 -0.44
N GLU A 87 14.08 -2.41 0.70
CA GLU A 87 14.29 -0.97 0.81
C GLU A 87 15.78 -0.60 0.68
N LEU A 88 16.68 -1.55 0.98
CA LEU A 88 18.13 -1.36 0.84
C LEU A 88 18.61 -1.54 -0.62
N ARG A 89 17.77 -1.99 -1.54
CA ARG A 89 18.15 -2.23 -2.95
C ARG A 89 18.84 -1.03 -3.63
N PRO A 90 18.34 0.22 -3.51
CA PRO A 90 19.02 1.37 -4.09
C PRO A 90 20.40 1.62 -3.47
N LEU A 91 20.54 1.39 -2.16
CA LEU A 91 21.81 1.53 -1.44
C LEU A 91 22.83 0.49 -1.88
N PHE A 92 22.40 -0.76 -2.09
CA PHE A 92 23.27 -1.81 -2.63
C PHE A 92 23.76 -1.47 -4.03
N TYR A 93 22.87 -1.02 -4.91
CA TYR A 93 23.23 -0.67 -6.29
C TYR A 93 24.21 0.50 -6.34
N THR A 94 23.92 1.58 -5.61
CA THR A 94 24.78 2.78 -5.59
C THR A 94 26.15 2.47 -5.01
N HIS A 95 26.22 1.72 -3.91
CA HIS A 95 27.48 1.31 -3.30
C HIS A 95 28.28 0.35 -4.19
N TYR A 96 27.59 -0.60 -4.84
CA TYR A 96 28.22 -1.48 -5.83
C TYR A 96 28.81 -0.69 -7.00
N MET A 97 28.06 0.26 -7.59
CA MET A 97 28.56 1.06 -8.71
C MET A 97 29.75 1.93 -8.31
N ARG A 98 29.72 2.48 -7.09
CA ARG A 98 30.86 3.20 -6.50
C ARG A 98 32.09 2.29 -6.38
N LEU A 99 31.94 1.08 -5.83
CA LEU A 99 33.05 0.14 -5.68
C LEU A 99 33.56 -0.40 -7.02
N LYS A 100 32.67 -0.54 -8.01
CA LYS A 100 33.03 -1.00 -9.35
C LYS A 100 33.91 0.01 -10.08
N ASN A 101 33.66 1.31 -9.89
CA ASN A 101 34.49 2.41 -10.42
C ASN A 101 34.92 2.19 -11.89
N GLU A 102 33.95 1.90 -12.77
CA GLU A 102 34.15 1.63 -14.20
C GLU A 102 35.04 0.42 -14.58
N ARG A 103 35.51 -0.35 -13.59
CA ARG A 103 36.35 -1.53 -13.82
C ARG A 103 35.60 -2.61 -14.59
N LYS A 104 36.23 -3.15 -15.64
CA LYS A 104 35.78 -4.37 -16.31
C LYS A 104 36.24 -5.59 -15.49
N LEU A 105 35.31 -6.15 -14.73
CA LEU A 105 35.55 -7.30 -13.85
C LEU A 105 35.08 -8.60 -14.50
N ARG A 106 35.76 -9.70 -14.21
CA ARG A 106 35.28 -11.04 -14.58
C ARG A 106 34.03 -11.39 -13.77
N ARG A 107 33.22 -12.33 -14.25
CA ARG A 107 31.96 -12.71 -13.58
C ARG A 107 32.16 -13.18 -12.13
N ALA A 108 33.23 -13.91 -11.84
CA ALA A 108 33.56 -14.33 -10.47
C ALA A 108 33.87 -13.12 -9.56
N GLU A 109 34.63 -12.15 -10.05
CA GLU A 109 34.97 -10.92 -9.33
C GLU A 109 33.74 -10.03 -9.12
N GLN A 110 32.84 -9.97 -10.10
CA GLN A 110 31.58 -9.24 -9.97
C GLN A 110 30.71 -9.79 -8.83
N LEU A 111 30.61 -11.11 -8.70
CA LEU A 111 29.84 -11.75 -7.63
C LEU A 111 30.45 -11.49 -6.25
N LEU A 112 31.78 -11.51 -6.15
CA LEU A 112 32.47 -11.17 -4.90
C LEU A 112 32.25 -9.71 -4.53
N LEU A 113 32.38 -8.80 -5.51
CA LEU A 113 32.15 -7.38 -5.30
C LEU A 113 30.70 -7.08 -4.88
N GLU A 114 29.73 -7.78 -5.47
CA GLU A 114 28.32 -7.64 -5.11
C GLU A 114 28.04 -8.09 -3.67
N LYS A 115 28.64 -9.21 -3.25
CA LYS A 115 28.55 -9.69 -1.86
C LYS A 115 29.18 -8.68 -0.89
N GLU A 116 30.36 -8.18 -1.23
CA GLU A 116 31.06 -7.18 -0.42
C GLU A 116 30.26 -5.89 -0.30
N ALA A 117 29.72 -5.38 -1.41
CA ALA A 117 28.91 -4.17 -1.41
C ALA A 117 27.69 -4.29 -0.50
N ARG A 118 26.99 -5.45 -0.55
CA ARG A 118 25.84 -5.72 0.31
C ARG A 118 26.24 -5.81 1.79
N TYR A 119 27.33 -6.52 2.09
CA TYR A 119 27.83 -6.66 3.45
C TYR A 119 28.19 -5.30 4.05
N GLN A 120 28.92 -4.46 3.31
CA GLN A 120 29.32 -3.13 3.77
C GLN A 120 28.12 -2.21 4.03
N VAL A 121 27.12 -2.21 3.15
CA VAL A 121 25.91 -1.40 3.35
C VAL A 121 25.18 -1.82 4.62
N VAL A 122 24.95 -3.12 4.81
CA VAL A 122 24.24 -3.62 6.01
C VAL A 122 25.04 -3.35 7.27
N SER A 123 26.34 -3.62 7.26
CA SER A 123 27.23 -3.41 8.41
C SER A 123 27.28 -1.94 8.83
N ASN A 124 27.51 -1.03 7.87
CA ASN A 124 27.56 0.40 8.14
C ASN A 124 26.23 0.94 8.67
N LEU A 125 25.12 0.50 8.09
CA LEU A 125 23.80 0.96 8.50
C LEU A 125 23.44 0.42 9.89
N THR A 126 23.80 -0.83 10.19
CA THR A 126 23.64 -1.42 11.52
C THR A 126 24.46 -0.67 12.56
N MET A 127 25.72 -0.34 12.25
CA MET A 127 26.58 0.44 13.14
C MET A 127 26.02 1.85 13.39
N GLN A 128 25.58 2.54 12.35
CA GLN A 128 24.96 3.88 12.49
C GLN A 128 23.70 3.84 13.35
N VAL A 129 22.89 2.79 13.21
CA VAL A 129 21.68 2.60 14.01
C VAL A 129 22.01 2.32 15.47
N SER A 130 22.96 1.41 15.74
CA SER A 130 23.43 1.11 17.11
C SER A 130 23.98 2.36 17.80
N LEU A 131 24.84 3.12 17.14
CA LEU A 131 25.39 4.37 17.68
C LEU A 131 24.31 5.40 18.04
N ARG A 132 23.25 5.51 17.24
CA ARG A 132 22.14 6.46 17.51
C ARG A 132 21.19 5.97 18.59
N LEU A 133 21.02 4.65 18.72
CA LEU A 133 20.17 4.04 19.74
C LEU A 133 20.86 3.97 21.11
N GLY A 134 22.16 4.28 21.18
CA GLY A 134 22.93 4.19 22.43
C GLY A 134 23.01 2.75 22.96
N GLN A 135 22.92 1.76 22.06
CA GLN A 135 23.08 0.34 22.35
C GLN A 135 24.38 -0.19 21.77
#